data_AF-A0A838D2D0-F1
#
_entry.id   AF-A0A838D2D0-F1
#
_cell.length_a   1.000
_cell.length_b   1.000
_cell.length_c   1.000
_cell.angle_alpha   90.00
_cell.angle_beta   90.00
_cell.angle_gamma   90.00
#
_symmetry.space_group_name_H-M   'P 1'
#
loop_
_entity.id
_entity.type
_entity.pdbx_description
1 polymer ?
#
loop_
_entity_poly.entity_id
_entity_poly.type
_entity_poly.pdbx_seq_one_letter_code
_entity_poly.pdbx_strand_id
1 'polypeptide(L)'
;MSSARKLLNAIRIVALLDALLLAPLVFAALTDREDWVSVLGPIHGVGFLLLIVMVVRGVIERYWGWWFPALVVVTLGPPGSLIGDVRIRRELDRAPA
;
A
#
# COMPACT_ATOMS: atom_id res chain seq x y z
N MET A 1 -11.89 -17.80 -4.08
CA MET A 1 -10.66 -17.00 -3.89
C MET A 1 -10.13 -17.22 -2.47
N SER A 2 -8.83 -17.51 -2.33
CA SER A 2 -8.17 -17.64 -1.03
C SER A 2 -8.22 -16.32 -0.23
N SER A 3 -8.18 -16.41 1.10
CA SER A 3 -8.15 -15.24 2.00
C SER A 3 -6.99 -14.30 1.70
N ALA A 4 -5.82 -14.85 1.34
CA ALA A 4 -4.67 -14.07 0.88
C ALA A 4 -4.97 -13.23 -0.37
N ARG A 5 -5.64 -13.81 -1.38
CA ARG A 5 -5.99 -13.07 -2.61
C ARG A 5 -7.04 -11.97 -2.35
N LYS A 6 -7.97 -12.19 -1.41
CA LYS A 6 -8.92 -11.16 -0.97
C LYS A 6 -8.19 -9.99 -0.31
N LEU A 7 -7.23 -10.28 0.58
CA LEU A 7 -6.42 -9.25 1.25
C LEU A 7 -5.57 -8.47 0.24
N LEU A 8 -4.91 -9.16 -0.70
CA LEU A 8 -4.15 -8.53 -1.78
C LEU A 8 -5.02 -7.63 -2.67
N ASN A 9 -6.25 -8.04 -2.98
CA ASN A 9 -7.19 -7.19 -3.73
C ASN A 9 -7.52 -5.91 -2.96
N ALA A 10 -7.76 -6.03 -1.66
CA ALA A 10 -8.03 -4.86 -0.81
C ALA A 10 -6.79 -3.94 -0.72
N ILE A 11 -5.58 -4.50 -0.51
CA ILE A 11 -4.32 -3.75 -0.53
C ILE A 11 -4.15 -3.01 -1.84
N ARG A 12 -4.37 -3.66 -2.99
CA ARG A 12 -4.27 -3.04 -4.31
C ARG A 12 -5.24 -1.86 -4.46
N ILE A 13 -6.49 -2.01 -4.06
CA ILE A 13 -7.49 -0.93 -4.14
C ILE A 13 -7.06 0.25 -3.28
N VAL A 14 -6.72 0.01 -2.01
CA VAL A 14 -6.28 1.05 -1.09
C VAL A 14 -5.01 1.73 -1.60
N ALA A 15 -4.03 0.97 -2.10
CA ALA A 15 -2.80 1.51 -2.65
C ALA A 15 -3.03 2.38 -3.90
N LEU A 16 -3.98 2.02 -4.76
CA LEU A 16 -4.31 2.86 -5.92
C LEU A 16 -4.99 4.16 -5.51
N LEU A 17 -5.91 4.11 -4.55
CA LEU A 17 -6.55 5.32 -4.00
C LEU A 17 -5.51 6.21 -3.30
N ASP A 18 -4.62 5.60 -2.53
CA ASP A 18 -3.58 6.32 -1.79
C ASP A 18 -2.50 6.90 -2.71
N ALA A 19 -2.15 6.21 -3.81
CA ALA A 19 -1.30 6.75 -4.87
C ALA A 19 -1.94 7.97 -5.56
N LEU A 20 -3.26 7.91 -5.79
CA LEU A 20 -4.01 9.01 -6.39
C LEU A 20 -4.06 10.25 -5.48
N LEU A 21 -3.97 10.06 -4.16
CA LEU A 21 -3.84 11.13 -3.18
C LEU A 21 -2.40 11.64 -3.04
N LEU A 22 -1.42 10.74 -3.12
CA LEU A 22 -0.01 11.09 -3.00
C LEU A 22 0.45 12.02 -4.14
N ALA A 23 -0.01 11.80 -5.38
CA ALA A 23 0.36 12.65 -6.52
C ALA A 23 0.00 14.15 -6.33
N PRO A 24 -1.26 14.54 -6.04
CA PRO A 24 -1.61 15.93 -5.78
C PRO A 24 -1.00 16.45 -4.47
N LEU A 25 -0.78 15.59 -3.45
CA LEU A 25 -0.07 15.99 -2.23
C LEU A 25 1.38 16.39 -2.50
N VAL A 26 2.11 15.59 -3.29
CA VAL A 26 3.48 15.90 -3.70
C VAL A 26 3.51 17.19 -4.53
N PHE A 27 2.58 17.34 -5.47
CA PHE A 27 2.47 18.59 -6.24
C PHE A 27 2.23 19.80 -5.32
N ALA A 28 1.30 19.69 -4.38
CA ALA A 28 1.00 20.74 -3.41
C ALA A 28 2.21 21.11 -2.55
N ALA A 29 2.95 20.09 -2.07
CA ALA A 29 4.16 20.28 -1.29
C ALA A 29 5.29 20.96 -2.09
N LEU A 30 5.44 20.63 -3.38
CA LEU A 30 6.46 21.23 -4.25
C LEU A 30 6.09 22.64 -4.75
N THR A 31 4.84 23.07 -4.56
CA THR A 31 4.33 24.39 -4.99
C THR A 31 3.90 25.26 -3.81
N ASP A 32 4.33 24.90 -2.60
CA ASP A 32 4.05 25.62 -1.35
C ASP A 32 2.55 25.89 -1.11
N ARG A 33 1.70 24.94 -1.49
CA ARG A 33 0.24 24.98 -1.27
C ARG A 33 -0.12 24.38 0.09
N GLU A 34 0.17 25.11 1.16
CA GLU A 34 -0.03 24.64 2.55
C GLU A 34 -1.48 24.24 2.86
N ASP A 35 -2.45 24.95 2.27
CA ASP A 35 -3.88 24.65 2.41
C ASP A 35 -4.22 23.25 1.86
N TRP A 36 -3.65 22.87 0.71
CA TRP A 36 -3.83 21.53 0.13
C TRP A 36 -3.10 20.46 0.93
N VAL A 37 -1.87 20.74 1.36
CA VAL A 37 -1.08 19.83 2.19
C VAL A 37 -1.79 19.54 3.51
N SER A 38 -2.41 20.55 4.13
CA SER A 38 -3.14 20.42 5.41
C SER A 38 -4.36 19.49 5.32
N VAL A 39 -4.91 19.29 4.12
CA VAL A 39 -6.06 18.41 3.86
C VAL A 39 -5.60 17.06 3.31
N LEU A 40 -4.82 17.07 2.23
CA LEU A 40 -4.36 15.86 1.55
C LEU A 40 -3.38 15.06 2.40
N GLY A 41 -2.53 15.73 3.19
CA GLY A 41 -1.54 15.11 4.07
C GLY A 41 -2.17 14.15 5.07
N PRO A 42 -3.13 14.58 5.91
CA PRO A 42 -3.83 13.68 6.82
C PRO A 42 -4.59 12.55 6.12
N ILE A 43 -5.26 12.81 4.98
CA ILE A 43 -6.00 11.77 4.25
C ILE A 43 -5.03 10.69 3.73
N HIS A 44 -3.93 11.10 3.11
CA HIS A 44 -2.86 10.19 2.67
C HIS A 44 -2.22 9.47 3.86
N GLY A 45 -1.95 10.18 4.96
CA GLY A 45 -1.38 9.59 6.18
C GLY A 45 -2.25 8.46 6.76
N VAL A 46 -3.58 8.62 6.76
CA VAL A 46 -4.51 7.55 7.15
C VAL A 46 -4.47 6.38 6.16
N GLY A 47 -4.43 6.65 4.85
CA GLY A 47 -4.27 5.63 3.81
C GLY A 47 -2.97 4.82 3.98
N PHE A 48 -1.86 5.50 4.26
CA PHE A 48 -0.57 4.90 4.54
C PHE A 48 -0.60 3.98 5.77
N LEU A 49 -1.17 4.44 6.89
CA LEU A 49 -1.30 3.63 8.10
C LEU A 49 -2.19 2.40 7.85
N LEU A 50 -3.28 2.56 7.10
CA LEU A 50 -4.15 1.46 6.71
C LEU A 50 -3.37 0.42 5.88
N LEU A 51 -2.55 0.85 4.92
CA LEU A 51 -1.69 -0.04 4.13
C LEU A 51 -0.73 -0.82 5.03
N ILE A 52 -0.05 -0.16 5.98
CA ILE A 52 0.83 -0.82 6.97
C ILE A 52 0.07 -1.90 7.73
N VAL A 53 -1.10 -1.58 8.29
CA VAL A 53 -1.91 -2.54 9.05
C VAL A 53 -2.29 -3.75 8.19
N MET A 54 -2.68 -3.53 6.94
CA MET A 54 -3.07 -4.61 6.03
C MET A 54 -1.89 -5.52 5.65
N VAL A 55 -0.71 -4.96 5.38
CA VAL A 55 0.47 -5.79 5.06
C VAL A 55 1.03 -6.49 6.28
N VAL A 56 0.98 -5.88 7.47
CA VAL A 56 1.33 -6.53 8.73
C VAL A 56 0.37 -7.66 9.05
N ARG A 57 -0.94 -7.47 8.83
CA ARG A 57 -1.93 -8.55 8.97
C ARG A 57 -1.57 -9.76 8.11
N GLY A 58 -1.14 -9.56 6.87
CA GLY A 58 -0.70 -10.69 6.04
C GLY A 58 0.54 -11.42 6.56
N VAL A 59 1.43 -10.75 7.31
CA VAL A 59 2.53 -11.41 8.03
C VAL A 59 2.00 -12.25 9.19
N ILE A 60 1.09 -11.71 9.99
CA ILE A 60 0.46 -12.43 11.12
C ILE A 60 -0.26 -13.69 10.63
N GLU A 61 -0.97 -13.58 9.51
CA GLU A 61 -1.68 -14.69 8.84
C GLU A 61 -0.74 -15.62 8.04
N ARG A 62 0.58 -15.37 8.09
CA ARG A 62 1.63 -16.15 7.40
C ARG A 62 1.49 -16.23 5.88
N TYR A 63 0.91 -15.21 5.24
CA TYR A 63 0.80 -15.12 3.78
C TYR A 63 2.10 -14.66 3.11
N TRP A 64 2.91 -13.86 3.82
CA TRP A 64 4.21 -13.35 3.36
C TRP A 64 5.10 -12.96 4.54
N GLY A 65 6.36 -12.64 4.27
CA GLY A 65 7.33 -12.22 5.29
C GLY A 65 7.38 -10.71 5.53
N TRP A 66 8.13 -10.31 6.56
CA TRP A 66 8.34 -8.91 6.97
C TRP A 66 8.96 -8.00 5.90
N TRP A 67 9.50 -8.56 4.82
CA TRP A 67 10.01 -7.79 3.69
C TRP A 67 8.93 -6.92 3.05
N PHE A 68 7.67 -7.36 3.04
CA PHE A 68 6.59 -6.61 2.38
C PHE A 68 6.19 -5.36 3.20
N PRO A 69 5.90 -5.45 4.52
CA PRO A 69 5.76 -4.26 5.35
C PRO A 69 6.96 -3.30 5.28
N ALA A 70 8.19 -3.83 5.32
CA ALA A 70 9.39 -3.01 5.21
C ALA A 70 9.44 -2.24 3.89
N LEU A 71 9.09 -2.89 2.77
CA LEU A 71 8.99 -2.26 1.46
C LEU A 71 7.94 -1.15 1.43
N VAL A 72 6.77 -1.37 2.02
CA VAL A 72 5.70 -0.35 2.13
C VAL A 72 6.20 0.88 2.90
N VAL A 73 6.85 0.68 4.05
CA VAL A 73 7.35 1.80 4.86
C VAL A 73 8.43 2.60 4.14
N VAL A 74 9.44 1.93 3.56
CA VAL A 74 10.58 2.59 2.91
C VAL A 74 10.17 3.36 1.65
N THR A 75 9.11 2.92 0.97
CA THR A 75 8.62 3.55 -0.26
C THR A 75 7.44 4.50 -0.04
N LEU A 76 7.12 4.81 1.23
CA LEU A 76 6.03 5.71 1.61
C LEU A 76 4.63 5.24 1.18
N GLY A 77 4.39 3.93 1.21
CA GLY A 77 3.04 3.36 1.11
C GLY A 77 2.71 2.76 -0.26
N PRO A 78 2.15 3.55 -1.20
CA PRO A 78 1.60 3.01 -2.43
C PRO A 78 2.60 2.24 -3.33
N PRO A 79 3.82 2.74 -3.60
CA PRO A 79 4.74 2.06 -4.50
C PRO A 79 5.10 0.65 -4.01
N GLY A 80 5.49 0.53 -2.74
CA GLY A 80 5.84 -0.75 -2.13
C GLY A 80 4.65 -1.69 -2.02
N SER A 81 3.45 -1.16 -1.77
CA SER A 81 2.21 -1.92 -1.73
C SER A 81 1.91 -2.59 -3.07
N LEU A 82 2.05 -1.86 -4.18
CA LEU A 82 1.81 -2.38 -5.52
C LEU A 82 2.91 -3.37 -5.97
N ILE A 83 4.18 -3.09 -5.68
CA ILE A 83 5.29 -3.99 -5.99
C ILE A 83 5.13 -5.32 -5.26
N GLY A 84 4.84 -5.28 -3.95
CA GLY A 84 4.65 -6.49 -3.16
C GLY A 84 3.40 -7.27 -3.58
N ASP A 85 2.31 -6.58 -3.90
CA ASP A 85 1.09 -7.21 -4.44
C ASP A 85 1.37 -7.97 -5.74
N VAL A 86 2.06 -7.35 -6.70
CA VAL A 86 2.42 -8.02 -7.97
C VAL A 86 3.32 -9.22 -7.72
N ARG A 87 4.30 -9.10 -6.82
CA ARG A 87 5.22 -10.20 -6.49
C ARG A 87 4.48 -11.39 -5.88
N ILE A 88 3.69 -11.18 -4.83
CA ILE A 88 2.99 -12.27 -4.13
C ILE A 88 1.98 -12.93 -5.06
N ARG A 89 1.26 -12.16 -5.90
CA ARG A 89 0.35 -12.77 -6.90
C ARG A 89 1.08 -13.69 -7.86
N ARG A 90 2.25 -13.29 -8.36
CA ARG A 90 3.08 -14.13 -9.22
C ARG A 90 3.54 -15.41 -8.51
N GLU A 91 3.84 -15.34 -7.21
CA GLU A 91 4.18 -16.53 -6.41
C GLU A 91 2.97 -17.46 -6.26
N LEU A 92 1.78 -16.91 -5.98
CA LEU A 92 0.52 -17.67 -5.87
C LEU A 92 0.08 -18.29 -7.20
N ASP A 93 0.31 -17.63 -8.33
CA ASP A 93 -0.04 -18.13 -9.66
C ASP A 93 0.93 -19.22 -10.15
N ARG A 94 2.13 -19.31 -9.56
CA ARG A 94 3.17 -20.31 -9.89
C ARG A 94 3.14 -21.55 -9.00
N ALA A 95 2.44 -21.51 -7.87
CA ALA A 95 2.31 -22.66 -6.99
C ALA A 95 1.46 -23.75 -7.67
N PRO A 96 1.93 -25.01 -7.75
CA PRO A 96 1.13 -26.12 -8.27
C PRO A 96 -0.11 -26.32 -7.37
N ALA A 97 -1.23 -26.67 -8.00
CA ALA A 97 -2.53 -26.88 -7.35
C ALA A 97 -2.53 -28.05 -6.36
#